data_AF-A0A7S3EZ99-F1
#
_entry.id   AF-A0A7S3EZ99-F1
#
_cell.length_a   1.000
_cell.length_b   1.000
_cell.length_c   1.000
_cell.angle_alpha   90.00
_cell.angle_beta   90.00
_cell.angle_gamma   90.00
#
_symmetry.space_group_name_H-M   'P 1'
#
loop_
_entity.id
_entity.type
_entity.pdbx_description
1 polymer ?
#
loop_
_entity_poly.entity_id
_entity_poly.type
_entity_poly.pdbx_seq_one_letter_code
_entity_poly.pdbx_strand_id
1 'polypeptide(L)'
;KIPWGASGTSYVIEASGLFVSIKAASAHLRGPVKKVIVAGPSSDAPSVLVGVSTDSHVNEAVVSSGPRAALGMAALAATVHRAFGIVEGSLTLLHAGKGERRETMHRDPRGGLRSGDATNQQTIPVRSDAAEVAVQAVPELRDKLLGMGFHVPAAQVSAIDLTCRLCKPASLQAIGEAVRQAARGELGGIISCREDVVVAEDLVGSSVSCLLDLGASVALHPSFVKLVAWCHNDWPYCVRLVELILLLASPSASPAARVASMSAACPGEPRSPLGIGLGATGSGMGHVSAVDCPADSRSCGLADGFSGEATAPLPADSAAATSRSVDRDALSFDAWSAVPMGGSPTSSLAVGSPPSSGGG
;
A
#
# COMPACT_ATOMS: atom_id res chain seq x y z
N LYS A 1 -23.45 -19.72 -16.26
CA LYS A 1 -24.32 -19.27 -15.14
C LYS A 1 -24.02 -20.16 -13.95
N ILE A 2 -23.78 -19.61 -12.76
CA ILE A 2 -23.41 -20.38 -11.55
C ILE A 2 -24.67 -20.67 -10.72
N PRO A 3 -24.95 -21.93 -10.34
CA PRO A 3 -26.18 -22.31 -9.63
C PRO A 3 -26.07 -22.08 -8.11
N TRP A 4 -25.95 -20.83 -7.66
CA TRP A 4 -25.82 -20.45 -6.23
C TRP A 4 -26.93 -20.99 -5.32
N GLY A 5 -28.12 -21.27 -5.88
CA GLY A 5 -29.23 -21.88 -5.16
C GLY A 5 -28.93 -23.27 -4.58
N ALA A 6 -28.09 -24.07 -5.25
CA ALA A 6 -27.75 -25.42 -4.81
C ALA A 6 -26.94 -25.44 -3.51
N SER A 7 -26.18 -24.38 -3.24
CA SER A 7 -25.34 -24.23 -2.04
C SER A 7 -25.95 -23.31 -0.97
N GLY A 8 -27.16 -22.77 -1.19
CA GLY A 8 -27.78 -21.82 -0.26
C GLY A 8 -27.01 -20.50 -0.09
N THR A 9 -26.19 -20.12 -1.08
CA THR A 9 -25.28 -18.98 -0.97
C THR A 9 -26.04 -17.65 -0.90
N SER A 10 -25.86 -16.91 0.20
CA SER A 10 -26.48 -15.58 0.39
C SER A 10 -25.55 -14.41 0.05
N TYR A 11 -24.24 -14.60 0.16
CA TYR A 11 -23.21 -13.58 -0.09
C TYR A 11 -22.19 -14.14 -1.08
N VAL A 12 -21.83 -13.35 -2.08
CA VAL A 12 -20.84 -13.72 -3.10
C VAL A 12 -19.69 -12.73 -3.06
N ILE A 13 -18.45 -13.23 -2.96
CA ILE A 13 -17.25 -12.44 -3.24
C ILE A 13 -16.91 -12.64 -4.71
N GLU A 14 -16.95 -11.56 -5.47
CA GLU A 14 -16.54 -11.52 -6.87
C GLU A 14 -15.06 -11.12 -6.95
N ALA A 15 -14.18 -12.13 -7.06
CA ALA A 15 -12.73 -11.98 -7.06
C ALA A 15 -12.06 -12.40 -8.38
N SER A 16 -12.82 -12.54 -9.48
CA SER A 16 -12.24 -12.88 -10.79
C SER A 16 -11.49 -11.71 -11.44
N GLY A 17 -11.80 -10.47 -11.02
CA GLY A 17 -11.32 -9.24 -11.65
C GLY A 17 -11.97 -8.94 -13.00
N LEU A 18 -12.99 -9.69 -13.43
CA LEU A 18 -13.70 -9.48 -14.69
C LEU A 18 -15.04 -8.76 -14.50
N PHE A 19 -15.76 -9.05 -13.41
CA PHE A 19 -17.09 -8.50 -13.15
C PHE A 19 -17.02 -7.32 -12.17
N VAL A 20 -16.28 -6.28 -12.54
CA VAL A 20 -15.96 -5.15 -11.65
C VAL A 20 -17.02 -4.04 -11.60
N SER A 21 -18.06 -4.08 -12.44
CA SER A 21 -19.15 -3.11 -12.41
C SER A 21 -20.41 -3.64 -11.73
N ILE A 22 -21.30 -2.75 -11.26
CA ILE A 22 -22.58 -3.13 -10.68
C ILE A 22 -23.35 -4.03 -11.65
N LYS A 23 -23.44 -3.64 -12.92
CA LYS A 23 -24.16 -4.41 -13.95
C LYS A 23 -23.58 -5.83 -14.13
N ALA A 24 -22.26 -5.93 -14.16
CA ALA A 24 -21.56 -7.20 -14.37
C ALA A 24 -21.70 -8.11 -13.13
N ALA A 25 -21.43 -7.58 -11.94
CA ALA A 25 -21.53 -8.29 -10.66
C ALA A 25 -22.98 -8.68 -10.32
N SER A 26 -23.97 -7.89 -10.74
CA SER A 26 -25.40 -8.21 -10.59
C SER A 26 -25.81 -9.51 -11.29
N ALA A 27 -24.98 -10.07 -12.18
CA ALA A 27 -25.20 -11.39 -12.73
C ALA A 27 -25.24 -12.50 -11.65
N HIS A 28 -24.63 -12.25 -10.48
CA HIS A 28 -24.65 -13.14 -9.32
C HIS A 28 -25.88 -12.97 -8.43
N LEU A 29 -26.62 -11.84 -8.53
CA LEU A 29 -27.84 -11.56 -7.77
C LEU A 29 -29.03 -12.39 -8.29
N ARG A 30 -28.98 -13.70 -8.07
CA ARG A 30 -30.01 -14.66 -8.49
C ARG A 30 -30.21 -15.72 -7.41
N GLY A 31 -31.42 -16.24 -7.32
CA GLY A 31 -31.76 -17.24 -6.30
C GLY A 31 -31.62 -16.66 -4.89
N PRO A 32 -30.93 -17.35 -3.95
CA PRO A 32 -30.81 -16.90 -2.57
C PRO A 32 -29.77 -15.79 -2.34
N VAL A 33 -29.00 -15.40 -3.36
CA VAL A 33 -27.94 -14.39 -3.22
C VAL A 33 -28.56 -13.02 -2.94
N LYS A 34 -28.22 -12.44 -1.78
CA LYS A 34 -28.68 -11.12 -1.33
C LYS A 34 -27.69 -10.03 -1.66
N LYS A 35 -26.39 -10.31 -1.54
CA LYS A 35 -25.31 -9.33 -1.74
C LYS A 35 -24.13 -9.88 -2.53
N VAL A 36 -23.51 -9.00 -3.30
CA VAL A 36 -22.26 -9.26 -4.02
C VAL A 36 -21.21 -8.23 -3.59
N ILE A 37 -20.02 -8.72 -3.26
CA ILE A 37 -18.87 -7.91 -2.88
C ILE A 37 -17.83 -8.04 -3.98
N VAL A 38 -17.57 -6.96 -4.70
CA VAL A 38 -16.48 -6.88 -5.67
C VAL A 38 -15.17 -6.74 -4.91
N ALA A 39 -14.30 -7.75 -5.03
CA ALA A 39 -12.99 -7.76 -4.38
C ALA A 39 -11.99 -6.96 -5.20
N GLY A 40 -12.01 -5.64 -5.05
CA GLY A 40 -11.05 -4.72 -5.66
C GLY A 40 -11.72 -3.42 -6.11
N PRO A 41 -11.03 -2.58 -6.90
CA PRO A 41 -11.62 -1.37 -7.45
C PRO A 41 -12.86 -1.69 -8.29
N SER A 42 -13.86 -0.82 -8.21
CA SER A 42 -15.06 -0.86 -9.06
C SER A 42 -15.22 0.46 -9.80
N SER A 43 -15.79 0.39 -11.00
CA SER A 43 -16.10 1.56 -11.81
C SER A 43 -17.27 2.39 -11.27
N ASP A 44 -18.23 1.74 -10.60
CA ASP A 44 -19.53 2.32 -10.26
C ASP A 44 -20.09 1.80 -8.91
N ALA A 45 -19.59 0.68 -8.37
CA ALA A 45 -20.01 0.21 -7.05
C ALA A 45 -19.31 1.00 -5.92
N PRO A 46 -20.06 1.44 -4.89
CA PRO A 46 -19.47 2.17 -3.78
C PRO A 46 -18.51 1.28 -2.98
N SER A 47 -17.38 1.86 -2.58
CA SER A 47 -16.38 1.19 -1.75
C SER A 47 -16.74 1.30 -0.27
N VAL A 48 -16.87 0.16 0.42
CA VAL A 48 -17.11 0.08 1.87
C VAL A 48 -15.83 -0.38 2.55
N LEU A 49 -15.16 0.56 3.22
CA LEU A 49 -13.96 0.30 3.99
C LEU A 49 -14.35 0.04 5.45
N VAL A 50 -14.18 -1.21 5.89
CA VAL A 50 -14.54 -1.64 7.26
C VAL A 50 -13.83 -0.77 8.29
N GLY A 51 -14.57 -0.21 9.24
CA GLY A 51 -14.06 0.67 10.29
C GLY A 51 -13.84 2.13 9.89
N VAL A 52 -13.90 2.48 8.59
CA VAL A 52 -13.67 3.86 8.11
C VAL A 52 -14.91 4.45 7.43
N SER A 53 -15.44 3.81 6.38
CA SER A 53 -16.59 4.29 5.59
C SER A 53 -17.80 3.35 5.69
N THR A 54 -18.02 2.80 6.88
CA THR A 54 -18.87 1.64 7.11
C THR A 54 -20.37 1.94 6.99
N ASP A 55 -20.81 3.17 7.28
CA ASP A 55 -22.25 3.46 7.41
C ASP A 55 -22.95 3.80 6.08
N SER A 56 -22.20 4.17 5.04
CA SER A 56 -22.78 4.89 3.89
C SER A 56 -23.36 4.02 2.77
N HIS A 57 -23.10 2.71 2.69
CA HIS A 57 -23.56 1.90 1.56
C HIS A 57 -23.95 0.45 1.94
N VAL A 58 -24.22 0.21 3.22
CA VAL A 58 -24.56 -1.13 3.74
C VAL A 58 -25.84 -1.72 3.18
N ASN A 59 -26.71 -0.91 2.56
CA ASN A 59 -27.98 -1.36 1.99
C ASN A 59 -27.86 -1.76 0.51
N GLU A 60 -26.79 -1.35 -0.17
CA GLU A 60 -26.58 -1.66 -1.60
C GLU A 60 -26.42 -3.16 -1.84
N ALA A 61 -27.04 -3.67 -2.90
CA ALA A 61 -26.96 -5.10 -3.25
C ALA A 61 -25.58 -5.48 -3.79
N VAL A 62 -24.88 -4.53 -4.40
CA VAL A 62 -23.50 -4.69 -4.89
C VAL A 62 -22.65 -3.61 -4.25
N VAL A 63 -21.57 -4.01 -3.57
CA VAL A 63 -20.58 -3.11 -2.98
C VAL A 63 -19.18 -3.55 -3.40
N SER A 64 -18.22 -2.64 -3.30
CA SER A 64 -16.79 -2.94 -3.48
C SER A 64 -16.09 -2.92 -2.11
N SER A 65 -15.11 -3.80 -1.91
CA SER A 65 -14.20 -3.72 -0.77
C SER A 65 -13.08 -2.68 -0.95
N GLY A 66 -13.03 -2.03 -2.12
CA GLY A 66 -11.96 -1.14 -2.53
C GLY A 66 -10.62 -1.86 -2.81
N PRO A 67 -9.60 -1.12 -3.27
CA PRO A 67 -8.25 -1.63 -3.44
C PRO A 67 -7.59 -2.06 -2.12
N ARG A 68 -6.70 -3.06 -2.17
CA ARG A 68 -6.04 -3.69 -1.01
C ARG A 68 -5.44 -2.70 0.01
N ALA A 69 -4.76 -1.66 -0.47
CA ALA A 69 -4.12 -0.66 0.37
C ALA A 69 -5.02 0.51 0.78
N ALA A 70 -6.23 0.64 0.21
CA ALA A 70 -7.10 1.80 0.44
C ALA A 70 -7.54 1.90 1.90
N LEU A 71 -7.91 0.78 2.53
CA LEU A 71 -8.30 0.76 3.94
C LEU A 71 -7.17 1.23 4.85
N GLY A 72 -5.96 0.72 4.67
CA GLY A 72 -4.82 1.08 5.52
C GLY A 72 -4.46 2.55 5.41
N MET A 73 -4.50 3.09 4.19
CA MET A 73 -4.27 4.51 3.93
C MET A 73 -5.36 5.39 4.54
N ALA A 74 -6.64 5.02 4.34
CA ALA A 74 -7.76 5.77 4.87
C ALA A 74 -7.78 5.77 6.40
N ALA A 75 -7.50 4.61 7.03
CA ALA A 75 -7.47 4.46 8.47
C ALA A 75 -6.34 5.29 9.11
N LEU A 76 -5.14 5.29 8.52
CA LEU A 76 -4.03 6.12 9.00
C LEU A 76 -4.36 7.61 8.86
N ALA A 77 -4.81 8.04 7.67
CA ALA A 77 -5.13 9.43 7.41
C ALA A 77 -6.29 9.94 8.29
N ALA A 78 -7.35 9.13 8.47
CA ALA A 78 -8.47 9.44 9.35
C ALA A 78 -8.02 9.60 10.81
N THR A 79 -7.15 8.71 11.30
CA THR A 79 -6.65 8.77 12.68
C THR A 79 -5.86 10.05 12.93
N VAL A 80 -4.93 10.38 12.03
CA VAL A 80 -4.13 11.61 12.12
C VAL A 80 -5.02 12.84 11.98
N HIS A 81 -5.99 12.81 11.06
CA HIS A 81 -6.92 13.92 10.86
C HIS A 81 -7.79 14.18 12.09
N ARG A 82 -8.37 13.14 12.69
CA ARG A 82 -9.22 13.26 13.88
C ARG A 82 -8.45 13.82 15.08
N ALA A 83 -7.20 13.38 15.27
CA ALA A 83 -6.38 13.81 16.40
C ALA A 83 -5.80 15.22 16.23
N PHE A 84 -5.20 15.51 15.07
CA PHE A 84 -4.37 16.70 14.87
C PHE A 84 -4.88 17.64 13.78
N GLY A 85 -5.82 17.18 12.95
CA GLY A 85 -6.25 17.89 11.76
C GLY A 85 -5.16 17.87 10.69
N ILE A 86 -5.53 17.43 9.49
CA ILE A 86 -4.70 17.59 8.28
C ILE A 86 -5.19 18.84 7.57
N VAL A 87 -4.27 19.74 7.22
CA VAL A 87 -4.56 20.93 6.41
C VAL A 87 -4.38 20.63 4.94
N GLU A 88 -3.22 20.08 4.58
CA GLU A 88 -2.89 19.64 3.24
C GLU A 88 -1.82 18.54 3.30
N GLY A 89 -1.71 17.71 2.26
CA GLY A 89 -0.71 16.66 2.19
C GLY A 89 -0.78 15.83 0.92
N SER A 90 0.12 14.87 0.83
CA SER A 90 0.19 13.89 -0.23
C SER A 90 0.28 12.48 0.34
N LEU A 91 -0.33 11.55 -0.37
CA LEU A 91 -0.38 10.13 -0.05
C LEU A 91 0.23 9.35 -1.22
N THR A 92 1.34 8.67 -0.96
CA THR A 92 2.04 7.88 -1.97
C THR A 92 2.04 6.41 -1.57
N LEU A 93 1.65 5.53 -2.49
CA LEU A 93 1.70 4.08 -2.30
C LEU A 93 2.87 3.47 -3.09
N LEU A 94 3.85 2.90 -2.39
CA LEU A 94 4.85 2.02 -2.97
C LEU A 94 4.27 0.61 -3.01
N HIS A 95 3.66 0.26 -4.15
CA HIS A 95 2.87 -0.94 -4.33
C HIS A 95 3.76 -2.13 -4.76
N ALA A 96 3.88 -3.11 -3.88
CA ALA A 96 4.55 -4.37 -4.20
C ALA A 96 3.71 -5.20 -5.18
N GLY A 97 4.27 -5.50 -6.36
CA GLY A 97 3.63 -6.33 -7.36
C GLY A 97 4.60 -7.40 -7.86
N LYS A 98 4.16 -8.66 -7.89
CA LYS A 98 4.88 -9.74 -8.57
C LYS A 98 4.70 -9.57 -10.08
N GLY A 99 5.50 -8.70 -10.71
CA GLY A 99 5.63 -8.55 -12.16
C GLY A 99 4.43 -9.09 -12.95
N GLU A 100 3.22 -8.58 -12.66
CA GLU A 100 2.04 -9.10 -13.32
C GLU A 100 2.20 -8.68 -14.78
N ARG A 101 2.43 -9.67 -15.63
CA ARG A 101 2.60 -9.59 -17.09
C ARG A 101 1.42 -8.94 -17.82
N ARG A 102 0.46 -8.38 -17.09
CA ARG A 102 -0.60 -7.54 -17.62
C ARG A 102 0.03 -6.18 -17.83
N GLU A 103 0.41 -5.94 -19.08
CA GLU A 103 0.28 -4.64 -19.74
C GLU A 103 0.00 -3.53 -18.73
N THR A 104 1.04 -2.98 -18.10
CA THR A 104 0.97 -1.68 -17.47
C THR A 104 0.79 -0.67 -18.58
N MET A 105 -0.34 -0.73 -19.29
CA MET A 105 -0.87 0.34 -20.11
C MET A 105 -1.44 1.39 -19.16
N HIS A 106 -0.59 1.90 -18.27
CA HIS A 106 -0.89 3.12 -17.56
C HIS A 106 -0.72 4.25 -18.55
N ARG A 107 -1.87 4.76 -18.99
CA ARG A 107 -1.95 6.00 -19.74
C ARG A 107 -1.60 7.15 -18.79
N ASP A 108 -0.51 7.85 -19.07
CA ASP A 108 -0.26 9.19 -18.54
C ASP A 108 -1.50 10.07 -18.82
N PRO A 109 -1.80 11.08 -17.99
CA PRO A 109 -2.79 12.13 -18.29
C PRO A 109 -2.79 12.65 -19.75
N ARG A 110 -1.63 12.61 -20.43
CA ARG A 110 -1.44 13.01 -21.84
C ARG A 110 -1.67 11.89 -22.85
N GLY A 111 -2.17 10.73 -22.43
CA GLY A 111 -2.46 9.60 -23.31
C GLY A 111 -1.26 8.70 -23.64
N GLY A 112 -0.06 9.02 -23.15
CA GLY A 112 1.17 8.24 -23.36
C GLY A 112 1.20 6.97 -22.52
N LEU A 113 1.51 5.84 -23.14
CA LEU A 113 1.63 4.56 -22.44
C LEU A 113 2.97 4.49 -21.71
N ARG A 114 2.96 4.28 -20.40
CA ARG A 114 4.15 3.80 -19.68
C ARG A 114 4.27 2.29 -19.86
N SER A 115 4.41 1.86 -21.11
CA SER A 115 4.66 0.46 -21.48
C SER A 115 6.12 0.13 -21.15
N GLY A 116 6.40 -0.12 -19.88
CA GLY A 116 7.61 -0.86 -19.50
C GLY A 116 7.29 -2.34 -19.59
N ASP A 117 8.12 -3.08 -20.30
CA ASP A 117 8.20 -4.54 -20.16
C ASP A 117 8.51 -4.78 -18.67
N ALA A 118 7.46 -5.06 -17.88
CA ALA A 118 7.47 -5.06 -16.42
C ALA A 118 8.22 -6.28 -15.89
N THR A 119 9.52 -6.32 -16.18
CA THR A 119 10.47 -7.11 -15.43
C THR A 119 10.48 -6.59 -13.98
N ASN A 120 10.73 -7.46 -13.00
CA ASN A 120 10.90 -7.13 -11.57
C ASN A 120 12.14 -6.23 -11.32
N GLN A 121 12.48 -5.32 -12.22
CA GLN A 121 13.68 -4.49 -12.22
C GLN A 121 13.34 -2.99 -12.38
N GLN A 122 12.06 -2.63 -12.57
CA GLN A 122 11.64 -1.26 -12.83
C GLN A 122 10.71 -0.74 -11.74
N THR A 123 10.87 0.53 -11.40
CA THR A 123 9.92 1.29 -10.58
C THR A 123 9.06 2.15 -11.50
N ILE A 124 7.74 1.93 -11.49
CA ILE A 124 6.82 2.54 -12.46
C ILE A 124 5.87 3.47 -11.71
N PRO A 125 5.90 4.80 -11.93
CA PRO A 125 4.93 5.69 -11.32
C PRO A 125 3.56 5.54 -12.01
N VAL A 126 2.51 5.47 -11.21
CA VAL A 126 1.14 5.20 -11.62
C VAL A 126 0.15 6.10 -10.89
N ARG A 127 -1.02 6.29 -11.51
CA ARG A 127 -2.21 6.77 -10.79
C ARG A 127 -2.65 5.68 -9.81
N SER A 128 -3.00 6.06 -8.59
CA SER A 128 -3.29 5.10 -7.50
C SER A 128 -4.76 5.14 -7.13
N ASP A 129 -5.52 4.16 -7.62
CA ASP A 129 -6.93 3.97 -7.24
C ASP A 129 -7.08 3.81 -5.72
N ALA A 130 -6.09 3.20 -5.07
CA ALA A 130 -6.10 2.99 -3.63
C ALA A 130 -6.02 4.32 -2.86
N ALA A 131 -5.21 5.27 -3.33
CA ALA A 131 -5.12 6.59 -2.72
C ALA A 131 -6.39 7.40 -2.97
N GLU A 132 -6.98 7.31 -4.18
CA GLU A 132 -8.24 7.98 -4.50
C GLU A 132 -9.40 7.48 -3.65
N VAL A 133 -9.55 6.16 -3.53
CA VAL A 133 -10.58 5.54 -2.67
C VAL A 133 -10.35 5.91 -1.20
N ALA A 134 -9.10 5.95 -0.74
CA ALA A 134 -8.80 6.33 0.64
C ALA A 134 -9.21 7.77 0.97
N VAL A 135 -8.94 8.71 0.05
CA VAL A 135 -9.33 10.11 0.19
C VAL A 135 -10.84 10.28 0.10
N GLN A 136 -11.51 9.54 -0.79
CA GLN A 136 -12.97 9.57 -0.91
C GLN A 136 -13.70 8.96 0.30
N ALA A 137 -13.08 7.99 0.97
CA ALA A 137 -13.65 7.33 2.15
C ALA A 137 -13.69 8.23 3.39
N VAL A 138 -12.92 9.32 3.41
CA VAL A 138 -12.87 10.30 4.51
C VAL A 138 -13.24 11.67 3.95
N PRO A 139 -14.53 12.06 3.95
CA PRO A 139 -15.00 13.27 3.28
C PRO A 139 -14.25 14.55 3.66
N GLU A 140 -13.79 14.69 4.93
CA GLU A 140 -13.06 15.88 5.37
C GLU A 140 -11.65 16.03 4.76
N LEU A 141 -11.16 15.00 4.06
CA LEU A 141 -9.85 14.93 3.43
C LEU A 141 -9.89 15.11 1.90
N ARG A 142 -11.08 15.13 1.27
CA ARG A 142 -11.24 15.15 -0.19
C ARG A 142 -10.43 16.25 -0.88
N ASP A 143 -10.45 17.46 -0.32
CA ASP A 143 -9.77 18.63 -0.89
C ASP A 143 -8.42 18.93 -0.21
N LYS A 144 -7.92 17.99 0.61
CA LYS A 144 -6.71 18.18 1.43
C LYS A 144 -5.59 17.22 1.09
N LEU A 145 -5.93 16.05 0.54
CA LEU A 145 -4.97 15.02 0.20
C LEU A 145 -5.01 14.71 -1.29
N LEU A 146 -3.83 14.72 -1.91
CA LEU A 146 -3.61 14.17 -3.24
C LEU A 146 -2.97 12.78 -3.15
N GLY A 147 -3.25 11.93 -4.13
CA GLY A 147 -2.82 10.53 -4.13
C GLY A 147 -2.01 10.15 -5.37
N MET A 148 -0.93 9.38 -5.18
CA MET A 148 -0.22 8.71 -6.27
C MET A 148 0.37 7.37 -5.83
N GLY A 149 0.99 6.64 -6.76
CA GLY A 149 1.68 5.40 -6.43
C GLY A 149 2.82 5.07 -7.37
N PHE A 150 3.60 4.09 -6.94
CA PHE A 150 4.68 3.48 -7.70
C PHE A 150 4.54 1.97 -7.59
N HIS A 151 4.61 1.25 -8.71
CA HIS A 151 4.90 -0.18 -8.66
C HIS A 151 6.38 -0.36 -8.40
N VAL A 152 6.71 -1.15 -7.37
CA VAL A 152 8.08 -1.45 -6.97
C VAL A 152 8.34 -2.96 -7.03
N PRO A 153 9.59 -3.39 -7.32
CA PRO A 153 9.95 -4.80 -7.39
C PRO A 153 10.05 -5.43 -6.00
N ALA A 154 8.88 -5.64 -5.37
CA ALA A 154 8.71 -6.29 -4.07
C ALA A 154 7.57 -7.30 -4.15
N ALA A 155 7.65 -8.35 -3.32
CA ALA A 155 6.79 -9.52 -3.49
C ALA A 155 5.33 -9.32 -3.04
N GLN A 156 5.10 -8.86 -1.80
CA GLN A 156 3.75 -8.90 -1.19
C GLN A 156 3.41 -7.74 -0.26
N VAL A 157 4.39 -7.00 0.25
CA VAL A 157 4.17 -5.94 1.23
C VAL A 157 4.50 -4.58 0.62
N SER A 158 3.50 -3.71 0.63
CA SER A 158 3.58 -2.34 0.14
C SER A 158 3.93 -1.38 1.28
N ALA A 159 4.40 -0.19 0.93
CA ALA A 159 4.59 0.91 1.87
C ALA A 159 3.72 2.11 1.50
N ILE A 160 3.17 2.75 2.53
CA ILE A 160 2.36 3.96 2.49
C ILE A 160 3.25 5.09 3.00
N ASP A 161 3.30 6.18 2.24
CA ASP A 161 3.94 7.44 2.62
C ASP A 161 2.86 8.52 2.70
N LEU A 162 2.56 8.96 3.92
CA LEU A 162 1.69 10.10 4.18
C LEU A 162 2.54 11.29 4.61
N THR A 163 2.71 12.24 3.71
CA THR A 163 3.36 13.52 4.00
C THR A 163 2.29 14.59 4.19
N CYS A 164 2.19 15.21 5.36
CA CYS A 164 1.11 16.14 5.63
C CYS A 164 1.48 17.27 6.59
N ARG A 165 0.79 18.40 6.40
CA ARG A 165 0.81 19.53 7.32
C ARG A 165 -0.35 19.41 8.31
N LEU A 166 -0.02 19.40 9.60
CA LEU A 166 -0.96 19.31 10.69
C LEU A 166 -1.51 20.69 11.08
N CYS A 167 -2.77 20.73 11.50
CA CYS A 167 -3.40 21.93 12.05
C CYS A 167 -2.94 22.16 13.49
N LYS A 168 -2.96 21.10 14.30
CA LYS A 168 -2.41 21.07 15.66
C LYS A 168 -1.00 20.47 15.61
N PRO A 169 0.04 21.21 16.04
CA PRO A 169 1.39 20.67 16.10
C PRO A 169 1.48 19.45 17.02
N ALA A 170 2.27 18.45 16.65
CA ALA A 170 2.44 17.20 17.39
C ALA A 170 3.87 16.66 17.25
N SER A 171 4.34 15.95 18.27
CA SER A 171 5.53 15.11 18.16
C SER A 171 5.18 13.79 17.47
N LEU A 172 6.17 13.12 16.87
CA LEU A 172 5.98 11.75 16.33
C LEU A 172 5.43 10.81 17.42
N GLN A 173 5.91 10.93 18.65
CA GLN A 173 5.42 10.14 19.78
C GLN A 173 3.93 10.37 20.08
N ALA A 174 3.45 11.62 20.01
CA ALA A 174 2.03 11.91 20.16
C ALA A 174 1.20 11.31 19.01
N ILE A 175 1.72 11.31 17.79
CA ILE A 175 1.08 10.69 16.62
C ILE A 175 1.02 9.17 16.80
N GLY A 176 2.12 8.55 17.23
CA GLY A 176 2.18 7.11 17.53
C GLY A 176 1.15 6.71 18.59
N GLU A 177 1.02 7.49 19.67
CA GLU A 177 0.02 7.22 20.71
C GLU A 177 -1.42 7.37 20.19
N ALA A 178 -1.71 8.36 19.34
CA ALA A 178 -3.02 8.48 18.71
C ALA A 178 -3.35 7.24 17.86
N VAL A 179 -2.38 6.71 17.12
CA VAL A 179 -2.53 5.47 16.33
C VAL A 179 -2.71 4.25 17.23
N ARG A 180 -1.96 4.14 18.34
CA ARG A 180 -2.15 3.05 19.32
C ARG A 180 -3.51 3.13 19.99
N GLN A 181 -4.00 4.33 20.31
CA GLN A 181 -5.31 4.52 20.90
C GLN A 181 -6.42 4.07 19.92
N ALA A 182 -6.32 4.46 18.64
CA ALA A 182 -7.24 4.02 17.61
C ALA A 182 -7.15 2.49 17.37
N ALA A 183 -5.96 1.90 17.45
CA ALA A 183 -5.74 0.45 17.39
C ALA A 183 -6.33 -0.32 18.59
N ARG A 184 -6.45 0.30 19.77
CA ARG A 184 -7.14 -0.29 20.93
C ARG A 184 -8.66 -0.13 20.86
N GLY A 185 -9.15 0.75 20.00
CA GLY A 185 -10.56 1.12 19.88
C GLY A 185 -11.16 0.70 18.54
N GLU A 186 -11.67 1.70 17.81
CA GLU A 186 -12.52 1.51 16.63
C GLU A 186 -11.78 0.86 15.43
N LEU A 187 -10.45 0.98 15.36
CA LEU A 187 -9.60 0.43 14.30
C LEU A 187 -8.77 -0.78 14.76
N GLY A 188 -9.22 -1.45 15.82
CA GLY A 188 -8.57 -2.67 16.31
C GLY A 188 -8.47 -3.77 15.25
N GLY A 189 -7.26 -4.31 15.09
CA GLY A 189 -6.95 -5.31 14.06
C GLY A 189 -6.81 -4.74 12.63
N ILE A 190 -7.09 -3.45 12.41
CA ILE A 190 -6.90 -2.76 11.12
C ILE A 190 -5.60 -1.98 11.12
N ILE A 191 -5.34 -1.20 12.17
CA ILE A 191 -4.12 -0.42 12.32
C ILE A 191 -3.30 -0.88 13.52
N SER A 192 -1.99 -0.67 13.45
CA SER A 192 -1.07 -0.80 14.59
C SER A 192 0.09 0.17 14.45
N CYS A 193 0.89 0.34 15.50
CA CYS A 193 2.06 1.21 15.50
C CYS A 193 3.22 0.51 16.19
N ARG A 194 4.40 0.57 15.58
CA ARG A 194 5.67 0.03 16.08
C ARG A 194 6.78 1.07 16.02
N GLU A 195 7.78 0.89 16.86
CA GLU A 195 8.99 1.74 16.95
C GLU A 195 10.27 0.95 16.69
N ASP A 196 10.19 -0.38 16.74
CA ASP A 196 11.26 -1.30 16.38
C ASP A 196 11.54 -1.28 14.87
N VAL A 197 12.73 -1.73 14.49
CA VAL A 197 13.11 -1.87 13.09
C VAL A 197 12.24 -2.98 12.48
N VAL A 198 11.39 -2.61 11.53
CA VAL A 198 10.51 -3.53 10.81
C VAL A 198 10.89 -3.55 9.34
N VAL A 199 10.93 -4.74 8.75
CA VAL A 199 11.03 -4.92 7.31
C VAL A 199 9.76 -5.57 6.77
N ALA A 200 9.55 -5.46 5.45
CA ALA A 200 8.41 -6.02 4.75
C ALA A 200 8.07 -7.48 5.15
N GLU A 201 9.09 -8.34 5.28
CA GLU A 201 8.92 -9.76 5.60
C GLU A 201 8.26 -9.98 6.98
N ASP A 202 8.49 -9.09 7.95
CA ASP A 202 7.94 -9.21 9.30
C ASP A 202 6.41 -9.06 9.33
N LEU A 203 5.80 -8.55 8.24
CA LEU A 203 4.36 -8.44 8.10
C LEU A 203 3.71 -9.66 7.46
N VAL A 204 4.48 -10.63 6.97
CA VAL A 204 3.93 -11.86 6.38
C VAL A 204 3.15 -12.63 7.45
N GLY A 205 1.86 -12.87 7.19
CA GLY A 205 0.94 -13.51 8.14
C GLY A 205 0.28 -12.57 9.16
N SER A 206 0.67 -11.29 9.21
CA SER A 206 -0.03 -10.29 10.02
C SER A 206 -1.42 -10.00 9.46
N SER A 207 -2.44 -9.98 10.30
CA SER A 207 -3.82 -9.60 9.92
C SER A 207 -4.05 -8.07 9.94
N VAL A 208 -3.04 -7.30 10.32
CA VAL A 208 -3.13 -5.83 10.38
C VAL A 208 -3.06 -5.26 8.97
N SER A 209 -4.00 -4.40 8.61
CA SER A 209 -4.05 -3.75 7.28
C SER A 209 -3.04 -2.60 7.14
N CYS A 210 -2.68 -1.94 8.24
CA CYS A 210 -1.72 -0.83 8.24
C CYS A 210 -0.88 -0.84 9.52
N LEU A 211 0.43 -0.99 9.39
CA LEU A 211 1.38 -0.86 10.48
C LEU A 211 2.12 0.46 10.33
N LEU A 212 1.83 1.45 11.17
CA LEU A 212 2.63 2.67 11.26
C LEU A 212 4.03 2.32 11.79
N ASP A 213 5.04 2.58 10.99
CA ASP A 213 6.45 2.46 11.36
C ASP A 213 6.91 3.83 11.88
N LEU A 214 6.86 4.00 13.20
CA LEU A 214 7.22 5.26 13.83
C LEU A 214 8.73 5.50 13.79
N GLY A 215 9.54 4.44 13.73
CA GLY A 215 10.99 4.51 13.60
C GLY A 215 11.46 4.99 12.22
N ALA A 216 10.71 4.64 11.17
CA ALA A 216 10.95 5.12 9.80
C ALA A 216 10.28 6.48 9.49
N SER A 217 9.37 6.93 10.35
CA SER A 217 8.67 8.21 10.19
C SER A 217 9.54 9.39 10.61
N VAL A 218 9.39 10.53 9.95
CA VAL A 218 10.20 11.74 10.19
C VAL A 218 9.33 12.98 10.31
N ALA A 219 9.78 13.98 11.07
CA ALA A 219 9.14 15.27 11.18
C ALA A 219 10.14 16.38 10.84
N LEU A 220 9.77 17.27 9.92
CA LEU A 220 10.59 18.45 9.62
C LEU A 220 10.38 19.52 10.70
N HIS A 221 9.13 19.70 11.12
CA HIS A 221 8.72 20.52 12.25
C HIS A 221 7.46 19.92 12.88
N PRO A 222 7.05 20.33 14.10
CA PRO A 222 5.89 19.76 14.78
C PRO A 222 4.57 19.81 14.00
N SER A 223 4.47 20.63 12.95
CA SER A 223 3.27 20.72 12.10
C SER A 223 3.48 20.16 10.70
N PHE A 224 4.62 19.57 10.36
CA PHE A 224 4.85 18.95 9.05
C PHE A 224 5.62 17.65 9.21
N VAL A 225 4.91 16.56 8.92
CA VAL A 225 5.34 15.20 9.22
C VAL A 225 5.24 14.34 7.98
N LYS A 226 6.10 13.33 7.94
CA LYS A 226 6.09 12.25 6.97
C LYS A 226 5.99 10.94 7.72
N LEU A 227 4.88 10.25 7.53
CA LEU A 227 4.55 8.99 8.19
C LEU A 227 4.71 7.84 7.21
N VAL A 228 5.48 6.83 7.61
CA VAL A 228 5.71 5.62 6.82
C VAL A 228 4.92 4.49 7.47
N ALA A 229 4.11 3.79 6.68
CA ALA A 229 3.37 2.63 7.17
C ALA A 229 3.44 1.45 6.20
N TRP A 230 3.43 0.24 6.73
CA TRP A 230 3.47 -0.99 5.95
C TRP A 230 2.06 -1.56 5.76
N CYS A 231 1.80 -2.12 4.58
CA CYS A 231 0.54 -2.75 4.23
C CYS A 231 0.81 -4.08 3.52
N HIS A 232 0.47 -5.20 4.16
CA HIS A 232 0.51 -6.50 3.49
C HIS A 232 -0.69 -6.63 2.55
N ASN A 233 -0.42 -6.88 1.26
CA ASN A 233 -1.44 -6.75 0.21
C ASN A 233 -2.49 -7.87 0.26
N ASP A 234 -2.11 -9.08 0.68
CA ASP A 234 -3.00 -10.25 0.50
C ASP A 234 -3.73 -10.66 1.80
N TRP A 235 -3.00 -11.10 2.83
CA TRP A 235 -3.63 -11.72 4.00
C TRP A 235 -4.59 -10.79 4.78
N PRO A 236 -4.22 -9.56 5.19
CA PRO A 236 -5.17 -8.64 5.80
C PRO A 236 -6.38 -8.37 4.92
N TYR A 237 -6.20 -8.27 3.61
CA TYR A 237 -7.30 -7.98 2.70
C TYR A 237 -8.36 -9.09 2.70
N CYS A 238 -7.94 -10.36 2.74
CA CYS A 238 -8.85 -11.49 2.93
C CYS A 238 -9.62 -11.40 4.26
N VAL A 239 -8.94 -11.02 5.35
CA VAL A 239 -9.58 -10.81 6.65
C VAL A 239 -10.65 -9.70 6.56
N ARG A 240 -10.33 -8.57 5.92
CA ARG A 240 -11.27 -7.46 5.74
C ARG A 240 -12.48 -7.83 4.87
N LEU A 241 -12.32 -8.69 3.87
CA LEU A 241 -13.44 -9.22 3.08
C LEU A 241 -14.41 -10.03 3.95
N VAL A 242 -13.89 -10.87 4.84
CA VAL A 242 -14.72 -11.64 5.78
C VAL A 242 -15.42 -10.70 6.75
N GLU A 243 -14.72 -9.73 7.33
CA GLU A 243 -15.32 -8.72 8.21
C GLU A 243 -16.41 -7.91 7.51
N LEU A 244 -16.23 -7.57 6.24
CA LEU A 244 -17.23 -6.88 5.42
C LEU A 244 -18.48 -7.73 5.23
N ILE A 245 -18.35 -9.04 4.98
CA ILE A 245 -19.52 -9.95 4.92
C ILE A 245 -20.27 -9.93 6.25
N LEU A 246 -19.55 -10.04 7.37
CA LEU A 246 -20.16 -10.06 8.70
C LEU A 246 -20.88 -8.75 9.02
N LEU A 247 -20.29 -7.62 8.63
CA LEU A 247 -20.92 -6.31 8.72
C LEU A 247 -22.23 -6.28 7.92
N LEU A 248 -22.21 -6.70 6.66
CA LEU A 248 -23.36 -6.69 5.77
C LEU A 248 -24.45 -7.71 6.17
N ALA A 249 -24.07 -8.76 6.90
CA ALA A 249 -24.99 -9.75 7.45
C ALA A 249 -25.68 -9.28 8.73
N SER A 250 -25.06 -8.38 9.49
CA SER A 250 -25.61 -7.89 10.75
C SER A 250 -25.21 -6.43 10.98
N PRO A 251 -25.87 -5.46 10.31
CA PRO A 251 -25.47 -4.06 10.34
C PRO A 251 -25.45 -3.40 11.73
N SER A 252 -26.14 -3.98 12.73
CA SER A 252 -26.36 -3.38 14.06
C SER A 252 -25.27 -3.65 15.14
N ALA A 253 -24.23 -4.43 14.86
CA ALA A 253 -23.15 -4.71 15.83
C ALA A 253 -21.88 -3.88 15.56
N SER A 254 -20.87 -3.88 16.46
CA SER A 254 -19.56 -3.24 16.23
C SER A 254 -18.54 -4.21 15.59
N PRO A 255 -17.54 -3.73 14.82
CA PRO A 255 -16.56 -4.60 14.13
C PRO A 255 -15.77 -5.53 15.08
N ALA A 256 -15.25 -5.00 16.18
CA ALA A 256 -14.44 -5.75 17.15
C ALA A 256 -15.25 -6.83 17.92
N ALA A 257 -16.51 -6.55 18.25
CA ALA A 257 -17.37 -7.53 18.94
C ALA A 257 -17.72 -8.73 18.04
N ARG A 258 -17.76 -8.55 16.71
CA ARG A 258 -18.13 -9.58 15.75
C ARG A 258 -17.04 -10.62 15.51
N VAL A 259 -15.78 -10.22 15.38
CA VAL A 259 -14.65 -11.16 15.19
C VAL A 259 -14.42 -12.01 16.45
N ALA A 260 -14.54 -11.39 17.64
CA ALA A 260 -14.44 -12.11 18.92
C ALA A 260 -15.53 -13.19 19.07
N SER A 261 -16.76 -12.93 18.60
CA SER A 261 -17.86 -13.91 18.67
C SER A 261 -17.63 -15.16 17.80
N MET A 262 -16.84 -15.07 16.73
CA MET A 262 -16.52 -16.21 15.86
C MET A 262 -15.39 -17.08 16.39
N SER A 263 -14.38 -16.49 17.05
CA SER A 263 -13.34 -17.27 17.74
C SER A 263 -13.92 -18.15 18.85
N ALA A 264 -15.05 -17.76 19.43
CA ALA A 264 -15.78 -18.57 20.41
C ALA A 264 -16.68 -19.65 19.77
N ALA A 265 -16.98 -19.55 18.47
CA ALA A 265 -17.92 -20.43 17.77
C ALA A 265 -17.25 -21.58 16.99
N CYS A 266 -15.93 -21.68 16.97
CA CYS A 266 -15.19 -22.81 16.40
C CYS A 266 -14.76 -23.78 17.50
N PRO A 267 -15.41 -24.94 17.69
CA PRO A 267 -14.88 -26.00 18.54
C PRO A 267 -13.85 -26.79 17.74
N GLY A 268 -12.57 -26.53 17.99
CA GLY A 268 -11.47 -27.33 17.46
C GLY A 268 -10.12 -26.76 17.83
N GLU A 269 -9.41 -27.41 18.75
CA GLU A 269 -7.99 -27.13 19.03
C GLU A 269 -7.16 -27.13 17.74
N PRO A 270 -6.09 -26.32 17.66
CA PRO A 270 -5.09 -26.45 16.61
C PRO A 270 -4.38 -27.80 16.79
N ARG A 271 -4.80 -28.80 16.02
CA ARG A 271 -3.98 -30.00 15.82
C ARG A 271 -2.67 -29.56 15.19
N SER A 272 -1.57 -29.89 15.85
CA SER A 272 -0.21 -29.80 15.33
C SER A 272 -0.14 -30.35 13.90
N PRO A 273 0.65 -29.73 13.01
CA PRO A 273 0.75 -30.22 11.65
C PRO A 273 1.38 -31.63 11.69
N LEU A 274 0.57 -32.63 11.33
CA LEU A 274 1.02 -33.95 10.88
C LEU A 274 2.18 -33.71 9.90
N GLY A 275 3.37 -34.25 10.15
CA GLY A 275 3.56 -35.69 10.14
C GLY A 275 3.39 -36.18 8.69
N ILE A 276 4.20 -35.66 7.77
CA ILE A 276 4.32 -36.19 6.41
C ILE A 276 5.04 -37.53 6.54
N GLY A 277 4.28 -38.59 6.74
CA GLY A 277 4.72 -39.96 6.52
C GLY A 277 4.90 -40.19 5.02
N LEU A 278 6.10 -39.94 4.51
CA LEU A 278 6.55 -40.50 3.24
C LEU A 278 6.92 -41.97 3.47
N GLY A 279 5.96 -42.85 3.20
CA GLY A 279 6.25 -44.26 2.96
C GLY A 279 7.00 -44.40 1.64
N ALA A 280 8.32 -44.57 1.71
CA ALA A 280 9.11 -45.10 0.61
C ALA A 280 9.91 -46.31 1.13
N THR A 281 9.44 -47.48 0.75
CA THR A 281 10.18 -48.74 0.80
C THR A 281 11.41 -48.64 -0.11
N GLY A 282 12.61 -48.96 0.38
CA GLY A 282 13.76 -49.18 -0.50
C GLY A 282 15.13 -48.93 0.12
N SER A 283 15.66 -49.97 0.76
CA SER A 283 17.08 -50.31 0.97
C SER A 283 18.16 -49.42 0.33
N GLY A 284 19.12 -48.95 1.14
CA GLY A 284 20.43 -48.50 0.67
C GLY A 284 21.27 -47.85 1.76
N MET A 285 22.23 -48.59 2.32
CA MET A 285 23.22 -48.15 3.32
C MET A 285 24.11 -47.01 2.78
N GLY A 286 24.51 -46.08 3.64
CA GLY A 286 25.55 -45.07 3.36
C GLY A 286 25.94 -44.27 4.61
N HIS A 287 27.23 -44.27 4.93
CA HIS A 287 27.87 -43.91 6.19
C HIS A 287 27.73 -42.46 6.70
N VAL A 288 27.90 -42.37 8.02
CA VAL A 288 28.11 -41.24 8.93
C VAL A 288 29.32 -40.35 8.57
N SER A 289 29.17 -39.02 8.70
CA SER A 289 30.11 -38.15 9.43
C SER A 289 29.58 -36.73 9.64
N ALA A 290 29.58 -36.30 10.90
CA ALA A 290 29.36 -34.93 11.34
C ALA A 290 30.57 -34.05 10.97
N VAL A 291 30.32 -32.78 10.65
CA VAL A 291 31.37 -31.77 10.51
C VAL A 291 31.10 -30.67 11.53
N ASP A 292 32.06 -30.55 12.45
CA ASP A 292 32.14 -29.63 13.56
C ASP A 292 32.32 -28.15 13.14
N CYS A 293 31.76 -27.25 13.95
CA CYS A 293 32.18 -25.86 14.03
C CYS A 293 33.54 -25.74 14.74
N PRO A 294 34.43 -24.81 14.34
CA PRO A 294 35.48 -24.33 15.22
C PRO A 294 35.22 -22.89 15.70
N ALA A 295 35.22 -22.74 17.02
CA ALA A 295 35.53 -21.49 17.71
C ALA A 295 37.03 -21.47 18.08
N ASP A 296 37.52 -20.25 18.31
CA ASP A 296 38.71 -19.85 19.08
C ASP A 296 40.10 -19.68 18.41
N SER A 297 40.41 -18.39 18.17
CA SER A 297 41.34 -17.59 18.98
C SER A 297 42.69 -17.14 18.39
N ARG A 298 43.07 -15.91 18.83
CA ARG A 298 44.40 -15.24 18.87
C ARG A 298 44.75 -14.36 17.66
N SER A 299 44.60 -13.04 17.75
CA SER A 299 45.44 -12.02 18.43
C SER A 299 46.69 -11.62 17.66
N CYS A 300 46.78 -10.32 17.33
CA CYS A 300 47.92 -9.45 16.93
C CYS A 300 47.33 -8.44 15.94
N GLY A 301 47.36 -7.12 16.09
CA GLY A 301 48.20 -6.23 16.88
C GLY A 301 48.60 -5.05 15.99
N LEU A 302 48.13 -3.86 16.36
CA LEU A 302 48.76 -2.53 16.21
C LEU A 302 48.88 -1.80 14.85
N ALA A 303 48.75 -0.47 15.04
CA ALA A 303 49.23 0.69 14.28
C ALA A 303 48.27 1.26 13.21
N ASP A 304 48.05 2.57 13.09
CA ASP A 304 48.30 3.75 13.93
C ASP A 304 47.66 4.96 13.22
N GLY A 305 47.30 6.01 13.98
CA GLY A 305 47.38 7.41 13.52
C GLY A 305 46.12 8.07 12.91
N PHE A 306 45.43 8.90 13.71
CA PHE A 306 45.60 10.36 13.70
C PHE A 306 44.63 11.02 14.72
N SER A 307 45.19 11.57 15.80
CA SER A 307 44.70 12.75 16.54
C SER A 307 44.66 13.94 15.56
N GLY A 308 43.74 14.91 15.56
CA GLY A 308 42.99 15.56 16.63
C GLY A 308 43.26 17.06 16.50
N GLU A 309 42.24 17.92 16.42
CA GLU A 309 42.29 19.31 16.93
C GLU A 309 40.90 19.95 16.91
N ALA A 310 40.65 20.78 17.92
CA ALA A 310 39.40 21.47 18.22
C ALA A 310 39.60 23.00 18.17
N THR A 311 38.47 23.73 18.28
CA THR A 311 38.28 25.18 18.57
C THR A 311 38.29 26.15 17.37
N ALA A 312 37.47 27.21 17.22
CA ALA A 312 36.22 27.73 17.83
C ALA A 312 35.68 28.88 16.87
N PRO A 313 34.78 29.85 17.22
CA PRO A 313 33.48 30.03 16.54
C PRO A 313 33.15 31.45 15.98
N LEU A 314 31.90 31.61 15.46
CA LEU A 314 31.06 32.83 15.24
C LEU A 314 31.24 33.66 13.94
N PRO A 315 30.25 34.47 13.47
CA PRO A 315 29.09 35.02 14.20
C PRO A 315 27.69 34.96 13.54
N ALA A 316 26.71 35.36 14.36
CA ALA A 316 25.32 35.64 14.02
C ALA A 316 25.17 37.01 13.34
N ASP A 317 24.19 37.13 12.45
CA ASP A 317 23.60 38.42 12.08
C ASP A 317 22.08 38.28 11.87
N SER A 318 21.38 39.24 12.45
CA SER A 318 19.94 39.49 12.37
C SER A 318 19.59 40.34 11.15
N ALA A 319 18.52 40.02 10.44
CA ALA A 319 17.81 41.01 9.62
C ALA A 319 16.32 40.65 9.46
N ALA A 320 15.48 41.66 9.63
CA ALA A 320 14.03 41.63 9.68
C ALA A 320 13.35 41.82 8.30
N ALA A 321 12.05 41.54 8.28
CA ALA A 321 11.00 41.98 7.34
C ALA A 321 11.04 41.37 5.92
N THR A 322 9.94 40.81 5.37
CA THR A 322 8.67 41.49 5.10
C THR A 322 7.60 40.46 4.74
N SER A 323 6.37 40.69 5.20
CA SER A 323 5.16 40.03 4.70
C SER A 323 4.90 40.44 3.25
N ARG A 324 4.76 39.47 2.34
CA ARG A 324 4.09 39.68 1.05
C ARG A 324 2.89 38.76 0.96
N SER A 325 1.72 39.37 0.89
CA SER A 325 0.48 38.78 0.42
C SER A 325 0.70 38.22 -1.00
N VAL A 326 0.39 36.95 -1.21
CA VAL A 326 0.30 36.40 -2.56
C VAL A 326 -1.12 36.66 -3.07
N ASP A 327 -1.20 37.50 -4.09
CA ASP A 327 -2.40 37.77 -4.86
C ASP A 327 -2.90 36.48 -5.52
N ARG A 328 -4.22 36.22 -5.42
CA ARG A 328 -4.83 34.92 -5.70
C ARG A 328 -5.35 34.73 -7.13
N ASP A 329 -4.90 35.55 -8.08
CA ASP A 329 -5.45 35.59 -9.46
C ASP A 329 -4.43 35.37 -10.58
N ALA A 330 -3.25 34.79 -10.31
CA ALA A 330 -2.22 34.55 -11.34
C ALA A 330 -1.74 33.10 -11.41
N LEU A 331 -2.65 32.14 -11.60
CA LEU A 331 -2.31 30.79 -12.07
C LEU A 331 -3.38 30.28 -13.04
N SER A 332 -3.48 30.90 -14.22
CA SER A 332 -4.07 30.26 -15.40
C SER A 332 -2.99 29.41 -16.07
N PHE A 333 -3.23 28.10 -16.17
CA PHE A 333 -2.45 27.15 -16.94
C PHE A 333 -2.59 27.45 -18.44
N ASP A 334 -1.69 28.26 -19.00
CA ASP A 334 -1.44 28.34 -20.46
C ASP A 334 -0.14 29.09 -20.72
N ALA A 335 1.00 28.37 -20.73
CA ALA A 335 2.24 28.82 -21.36
C ALA A 335 3.28 27.69 -21.41
N TRP A 336 3.15 26.77 -22.37
CA TRP A 336 4.31 26.06 -22.93
C TRP A 336 4.07 25.78 -24.41
N SER A 337 4.40 26.78 -25.22
CA SER A 337 4.57 26.61 -26.66
C SER A 337 5.50 27.68 -27.23
N ALA A 338 6.38 27.23 -28.11
CA ALA A 338 7.22 27.94 -29.08
C ALA A 338 8.66 28.34 -28.63
N VAL A 339 9.62 27.48 -29.01
CA VAL A 339 10.94 27.90 -29.51
C VAL A 339 10.98 27.54 -31.00
N PRO A 340 11.21 28.49 -31.93
CA PRO A 340 11.24 28.19 -33.36
C PRO A 340 12.66 27.74 -33.79
N MET A 341 12.76 26.55 -34.36
CA MET A 341 13.96 26.09 -35.07
C MET A 341 13.82 26.44 -36.55
N GLY A 342 14.63 27.38 -37.02
CA GLY A 342 14.75 27.74 -38.43
C GLY A 342 15.83 26.91 -39.15
N GLY A 343 15.52 26.48 -40.37
CA GLY A 343 16.44 26.43 -41.50
C GLY A 343 17.41 25.24 -41.62
N SER A 344 17.06 24.26 -42.44
CA SER A 344 17.99 23.33 -43.11
C SER A 344 18.93 24.05 -44.09
N PRO A 345 20.07 23.45 -44.46
CA PRO A 345 20.09 22.79 -45.78
C PRO A 345 20.85 21.45 -45.85
N THR A 346 20.26 20.57 -46.66
CA THR A 346 20.79 19.47 -47.49
C THR A 346 22.30 19.16 -47.49
N SER A 347 22.63 17.86 -47.33
CA SER A 347 23.37 17.09 -48.34
C SER A 347 23.24 15.58 -48.13
N SER A 348 23.03 14.89 -49.24
CA SER A 348 22.98 13.44 -49.43
C SER A 348 24.32 12.76 -49.13
N LEU A 349 24.30 11.53 -48.60
CA LEU A 349 25.25 10.47 -48.97
C LEU A 349 24.72 9.11 -48.48
N ALA A 350 24.39 8.26 -49.45
CA ALA A 350 24.10 6.84 -49.28
C ALA A 350 25.29 6.03 -49.78
N VAL A 351 25.90 5.18 -48.93
CA VAL A 351 26.75 4.00 -49.26
C VAL A 351 26.92 3.24 -47.92
N GLY A 352 26.84 1.93 -47.73
CA GLY A 352 26.65 0.74 -48.58
C GLY A 352 26.78 -0.49 -47.66
N SER A 353 26.07 -1.57 -47.98
CA SER A 353 26.08 -2.85 -47.24
C SER A 353 27.41 -3.59 -47.38
N PRO A 354 27.87 -4.38 -46.37
CA PRO A 354 29.03 -5.25 -46.53
C PRO A 354 28.66 -6.58 -47.21
N PRO A 355 29.56 -7.16 -48.04
CA PRO A 355 29.27 -8.36 -48.81
C PRO A 355 29.51 -9.66 -48.04
N SER A 356 28.70 -10.66 -48.39
CA SER A 356 28.85 -12.07 -48.05
C SER A 356 29.66 -12.84 -49.10
N SER A 357 30.34 -13.90 -48.65
CA SER A 357 30.97 -15.02 -49.40
C SER A 357 32.36 -14.77 -50.02
N GLY A 358 33.31 -15.69 -49.97
CA GLY A 358 33.30 -17.05 -49.43
C GLY A 358 34.60 -17.82 -49.67
N GLY A 359 34.59 -19.13 -49.38
CA GLY A 359 35.43 -20.16 -50.00
C GLY A 359 36.76 -20.48 -49.30
N GLY A 360 36.80 -21.64 -48.64
CA GLY A 360 37.98 -22.29 -48.06
C GLY A 360 37.58 -23.49 -47.22
#